data_AF-A0A973HV47-F1
#
_entry.id   AF-A0A973HV47-F1
#
_cell.length_a   1.000
_cell.length_b   1.000
_cell.length_c   1.000
_cell.angle_alpha   90.00
_cell.angle_beta   90.00
_cell.angle_gamma   90.00
#
_symmetry.space_group_name_H-M   'P 1'
#
loop_
_entity.id
_entity.type
_entity.pdbx_description
1 polymer ?
#
loop_
_entity_poly.entity_id
_entity_poly.type
_entity_poly.pdbx_seq_one_letter_code
_entity_poly.pdbx_strand_id
1 'polypeptide(L)'
;MPDDLISEAFHDHHCAIVALAHDPRVDDMAMMEALRTNAFYVGAMGSLLTSNKRRERLIKLDLEPEQITKLHAPIGLDIHSKTPYEIAVSIAAHLISARATK
;
A
#
# COMPACT_ATOMS: atom_id res chain seq x y z
N MET A 1 -1.82 9.95 -14.26
CA MET A 1 -1.57 10.07 -12.81
C MET A 1 -1.40 8.64 -12.24
N PRO A 2 -0.99 8.43 -10.97
CA PRO A 2 -0.76 7.06 -10.46
C PRO A 2 -2.00 6.15 -10.53
N ASP A 3 -3.18 6.70 -10.26
CA ASP A 3 -4.49 6.10 -10.43
C ASP A 3 -4.73 5.61 -11.86
N ASP A 4 -4.51 6.46 -12.88
CA ASP A 4 -4.69 6.06 -14.28
C ASP A 4 -3.85 4.81 -14.62
N LEU A 5 -2.56 4.82 -14.23
CA LEU A 5 -1.64 3.71 -14.49
C LEU A 5 -2.11 2.41 -13.82
N ILE A 6 -2.63 2.50 -12.60
CA ILE A 6 -3.14 1.33 -11.88
C ILE A 6 -4.36 0.76 -12.61
N SER A 7 -5.30 1.63 -12.96
CA SER A 7 -6.54 1.23 -13.65
C SER A 7 -6.26 0.59 -15.01
N GLU A 8 -5.26 1.08 -15.76
CA GLU A 8 -4.96 0.63 -17.12
C GLU A 8 -4.10 -0.65 -17.15
N ALA A 9 -3.12 -0.78 -16.25
CA ALA A 9 -2.05 -1.78 -16.44
C ALA A 9 -1.69 -2.60 -15.19
N PHE A 10 -2.03 -2.16 -13.97
CA PHE A 10 -1.53 -2.78 -12.73
C PHE A 10 -2.64 -3.21 -11.76
N HIS A 11 -3.73 -3.78 -12.29
CA HIS A 11 -4.94 -4.09 -11.51
C HIS A 11 -5.20 -5.60 -11.31
N ASP A 12 -4.31 -6.48 -11.78
CA ASP A 12 -4.52 -7.94 -11.74
C ASP A 12 -3.94 -8.61 -10.47
N HIS A 13 -4.19 -9.92 -10.32
CA HIS A 13 -3.73 -10.68 -9.16
C HIS A 13 -2.21 -10.92 -9.09
N HIS A 14 -1.46 -10.62 -10.14
CA HIS A 14 0.00 -10.74 -10.19
C HIS A 14 0.70 -9.43 -9.81
N CYS A 15 -0.05 -8.34 -9.67
CA CYS A 15 0.47 -7.03 -9.33
C CYS A 15 0.62 -6.82 -7.80
N ALA A 16 1.69 -6.14 -7.42
CA ALA A 16 1.87 -5.52 -6.11
C ALA A 16 2.04 -4.02 -6.28
N ILE A 17 1.27 -3.25 -5.53
CA ILE A 17 1.30 -1.78 -5.57
C ILE A 17 1.94 -1.27 -4.27
N VAL A 18 3.00 -0.49 -4.43
CA VAL A 18 3.83 -0.01 -3.32
C VAL A 18 3.99 1.51 -3.41
N ALA A 19 3.39 2.22 -2.47
CA ALA A 19 3.41 3.67 -2.39
C ALA A 19 4.50 4.14 -1.41
N LEU A 20 5.52 4.79 -1.95
CA LEU A 20 6.71 5.26 -1.20
C LEU A 20 6.89 6.78 -1.28
N ALA A 21 5.89 7.52 -1.76
CA ALA A 21 6.00 8.97 -1.85
C ALA A 21 5.90 9.61 -0.47
N HIS A 22 6.50 10.79 -0.33
CA HIS A 22 6.33 11.61 0.87
C HIS A 22 5.15 12.60 0.76
N ASP A 23 4.51 12.71 -0.41
CA ASP A 23 3.34 13.58 -0.63
C ASP A 23 2.04 12.77 -0.49
N PRO A 24 1.21 13.03 0.55
CA PRO A 24 -0.05 12.34 0.76
C PRO A 24 -1.01 12.43 -0.42
N ARG A 25 -0.96 13.50 -1.23
CA ARG A 25 -1.89 13.67 -2.36
C ARG A 25 -1.63 12.61 -3.43
N VAL A 26 -0.37 12.31 -3.68
CA VAL A 26 0.05 11.32 -4.68
C VAL A 26 -0.26 9.91 -4.20
N ASP A 27 0.09 9.61 -2.94
CA ASP A 27 -0.18 8.31 -2.32
C ASP A 27 -1.67 8.03 -2.20
N ASP A 28 -2.47 8.97 -1.71
CA ASP A 28 -3.90 8.76 -1.48
C ASP A 28 -4.63 8.53 -2.81
N MET A 29 -4.26 9.25 -3.89
CA MET A 29 -4.78 8.99 -5.25
C MET A 29 -4.45 7.57 -5.71
N ALA A 30 -3.20 7.13 -5.55
CA ALA A 30 -2.81 5.77 -5.88
C ALA A 30 -3.59 4.73 -5.06
N MET A 31 -3.82 4.98 -3.76
CA MET A 31 -4.53 4.06 -2.88
C MET A 31 -6.03 3.96 -3.17
N MET A 32 -6.66 5.07 -3.59
CA MET A 32 -8.07 5.04 -4.01
C MET A 32 -8.32 4.03 -5.13
N GLU A 33 -7.40 3.95 -6.09
CA GLU A 33 -7.51 2.98 -7.17
C GLU A 33 -6.98 1.60 -6.77
N ALA A 34 -5.79 1.53 -6.18
CA ALA A 34 -5.13 0.27 -5.81
C ALA A 34 -6.01 -0.65 -4.97
N LEU A 35 -6.71 -0.11 -3.96
CA LEU A 35 -7.53 -0.89 -3.03
C LEU A 35 -8.82 -1.45 -3.66
N ARG A 36 -9.22 -0.94 -4.82
CA ARG A 36 -10.34 -1.45 -5.63
C ARG A 36 -9.92 -2.58 -6.56
N THR A 37 -8.62 -2.74 -6.80
CA THR A 37 -8.08 -3.76 -7.70
C THR A 37 -7.99 -5.15 -7.08
N ASN A 38 -7.56 -6.09 -7.91
CA ASN A 38 -7.29 -7.47 -7.56
C ASN A 38 -5.81 -7.74 -7.19
N ALA A 39 -4.98 -6.68 -7.12
CA ALA A 39 -3.58 -6.74 -6.70
C ALA A 39 -3.41 -7.61 -5.45
N PHE A 40 -2.38 -8.47 -5.45
CA PHE A 40 -2.14 -9.33 -4.29
C PHE A 40 -1.60 -8.57 -3.08
N TYR A 41 -1.11 -7.35 -3.30
CA TYR A 41 -0.52 -6.54 -2.27
C TYR A 41 -0.75 -5.05 -2.57
N VAL A 42 -1.22 -4.32 -1.56
CA VAL A 42 -1.29 -2.86 -1.58
C VAL A 42 -0.66 -2.35 -0.29
N GLY A 43 0.48 -1.66 -0.40
CA GLY A 43 1.23 -1.19 0.74
C GLY A 43 1.66 0.26 0.60
N ALA A 44 1.75 0.96 1.73
CA ALA A 44 2.15 2.35 1.74
C ALA A 44 3.09 2.66 2.92
N MET A 45 4.20 3.34 2.63
CA MET A 45 5.18 3.73 3.64
C MET A 45 4.59 4.75 4.61
N GLY A 46 5.04 4.72 5.87
CA GLY A 46 4.68 5.69 6.88
C GLY A 46 4.85 5.13 8.29
N SER A 47 4.99 6.01 9.28
CA SER A 47 4.85 5.64 10.68
C SER A 47 3.43 5.17 10.99
N LEU A 48 3.23 4.51 12.13
CA LEU A 48 1.90 4.13 12.63
C LEU A 48 0.93 5.33 12.65
N LEU A 49 1.38 6.48 13.16
CA LEU A 49 0.59 7.70 13.21
C LEU A 49 0.16 8.18 11.82
N THR A 50 1.10 8.25 10.87
CA THR A 50 0.79 8.69 9.49
C THR A 50 -0.09 7.70 8.75
N SER A 51 0.07 6.40 9.03
CA SER A 51 -0.76 5.33 8.48
C SER A 51 -2.21 5.40 8.97
N ASN A 52 -2.42 5.68 10.26
CA ASN A 52 -3.77 5.88 10.81
C ASN A 52 -4.46 7.09 10.18
N LYS A 53 -3.74 8.23 10.08
CA LYS A 53 -4.25 9.40 9.35
C LYS A 53 -4.55 9.10 7.89
N ARG A 54 -3.76 8.24 7.23
CA ARG A 54 -4.03 7.80 5.85
C ARG A 54 -5.35 7.03 5.79
N ARG A 55 -5.57 6.06 6.67
CA ARG A 55 -6.85 5.33 6.73
C ARG A 55 -8.05 6.26 6.92
N GLU A 56 -7.95 7.24 7.82
CA GLU A 56 -9.00 8.24 8.02
C GLU A 56 -9.28 9.06 6.77
N ARG A 57 -8.25 9.44 6.00
CA ARG A 57 -8.43 10.17 4.73
C ARG A 57 -9.06 9.28 3.66
N LEU A 58 -8.64 8.01 3.56
CA LEU A 58 -9.20 7.06 2.59
C LEU A 58 -10.69 6.77 2.84
N ILE A 59 -11.12 6.67 4.10
CA ILE A 59 -12.56 6.56 4.44
C ILE A 59 -13.34 7.77 3.92
N LYS A 60 -12.78 8.98 4.03
CA LYS A 60 -13.40 10.22 3.51
C LYS A 60 -13.40 10.32 1.98
N LEU A 61 -12.69 9.41 1.30
CA LEU A 61 -12.57 9.33 -0.15
C LEU A 61 -13.37 8.16 -0.73
N ASP A 62 -14.44 7.76 -0.03
CA ASP A 62 -15.39 6.72 -0.47
C ASP A 62 -14.73 5.35 -0.74
N LEU A 63 -13.74 4.99 0.09
CA LEU A 63 -13.27 3.61 0.19
C LEU A 63 -13.98 2.91 1.33
N GLU A 64 -14.52 1.74 1.03
CA GLU A 64 -15.20 0.91 2.02
C GLU A 64 -14.20 0.37 3.06
N PRO A 65 -14.62 0.20 4.33
CA PRO A 65 -13.76 -0.35 5.38
C PRO A 65 -13.08 -1.66 4.98
N GLU A 66 -13.78 -2.54 4.27
CA GLU A 66 -13.29 -3.83 3.80
C GLU A 66 -12.17 -3.65 2.78
N GLN A 67 -12.25 -2.65 1.90
CA GLN A 67 -11.16 -2.35 0.95
C GLN A 67 -9.93 -1.85 1.71
N ILE A 68 -10.12 -1.02 2.73
CA ILE A 68 -9.04 -0.48 3.55
C ILE A 68 -8.32 -1.57 4.36
N THR A 69 -9.00 -2.67 4.73
CA THR A 69 -8.33 -3.79 5.42
C THR A 69 -7.23 -4.45 4.59
N LYS A 70 -7.26 -4.31 3.26
CA LYS A 70 -6.19 -4.79 2.36
C LYS A 70 -4.92 -3.94 2.42
N LEU A 71 -4.97 -2.76 3.05
CA LEU A 71 -3.86 -1.82 3.10
C LEU A 71 -2.80 -2.20 4.15
N HIS A 72 -1.60 -2.50 3.68
CA HIS A 72 -0.40 -2.66 4.52
C HIS A 72 0.25 -1.29 4.78
N ALA A 73 -0.15 -0.65 5.88
CA ALA A 73 0.41 0.62 6.34
C ALA A 73 0.54 0.60 7.88
N PRO A 74 1.76 0.60 8.46
CA PRO A 74 3.07 0.65 7.79
C PRO A 74 3.32 -0.55 6.86
N ILE A 75 4.02 -0.29 5.75
CA ILE A 75 4.45 -1.33 4.80
C ILE A 75 5.61 -2.16 5.36
N GLY A 76 5.76 -3.39 4.87
CA GLY A 76 6.86 -4.30 5.25
C GLY A 76 6.56 -5.13 6.49
N LEU A 77 7.45 -6.07 6.82
CA LEU A 77 7.42 -6.84 8.07
C LEU A 77 8.02 -6.01 9.21
N ASP A 78 7.49 -6.17 10.42
CA ASP A 78 8.06 -5.56 11.62
C ASP A 78 9.35 -6.29 12.02
N ILE A 79 10.47 -5.80 11.49
CA ILE A 79 11.83 -6.24 11.84
C ILE A 79 12.59 -5.14 12.59
N HIS A 80 11.88 -4.15 13.12
CA HIS A 80 12.46 -2.96 13.76
C HIS A 80 13.49 -2.21 12.89
N SER A 81 13.26 -2.19 11.57
CA SER A 81 14.11 -1.52 10.58
C SER A 81 14.24 -0.01 10.86
N LYS A 82 15.45 0.53 10.71
CA LYS A 82 15.76 1.96 10.87
C LYS A 82 16.39 2.58 9.63
N THR A 83 17.11 1.80 8.84
CA THR A 83 17.80 2.27 7.64
C THR A 83 16.98 1.97 6.38
N PRO A 84 17.18 2.72 5.27
CA PRO A 84 16.50 2.44 4.00
C PRO A 84 16.71 1.01 3.49
N TYR A 85 17.89 0.43 3.72
CA TYR A 85 18.20 -0.94 3.29
C TYR A 85 17.40 -1.98 4.09
N GLU A 86 17.30 -1.81 5.40
CA GLU A 86 16.46 -2.67 6.24
C GLU A 86 14.98 -2.54 5.87
N ILE A 87 14.52 -1.33 5.59
CA ILE A 87 13.14 -1.08 5.13
C ILE A 87 12.89 -1.78 3.79
N ALA A 88 13.82 -1.71 2.83
CA ALA A 88 13.70 -2.39 1.55
C ALA A 88 13.61 -3.92 1.72
N VAL A 89 14.46 -4.50 2.59
CA VAL A 89 14.42 -5.94 2.91
C VAL A 89 13.09 -6.32 3.56
N SER A 90 12.62 -5.52 4.52
CA SER A 90 11.32 -5.68 5.18
C SER A 90 10.16 -5.70 4.17
N ILE A 91 10.14 -4.77 3.21
CA ILE A 91 9.13 -4.70 2.16
C ILE A 91 9.21 -5.92 1.24
N ALA A 92 10.40 -6.26 0.74
CA ALA A 92 10.59 -7.41 -0.15
C ALA A 92 10.15 -8.72 0.51
N ALA A 93 10.48 -8.92 1.79
CA ALA A 93 10.04 -10.09 2.55
C ALA A 93 8.50 -10.13 2.70
N HIS A 94 7.86 -8.99 2.96
CA HIS A 94 6.40 -8.90 3.05
C HIS A 94 5.72 -9.23 1.71
N LEU A 95 6.26 -8.73 0.59
CA LEU A 95 5.74 -9.04 -0.75
C LEU A 95 5.78 -10.54 -1.05
N ILE A 96 6.91 -11.21 -0.75
CA ILE A 96 7.06 -12.65 -0.95
C ILE A 96 6.07 -13.43 -0.07
N SER A 97 5.96 -13.04 1.20
CA SER A 97 5.03 -13.66 2.16
C SER A 97 3.57 -13.54 1.71
N ALA A 98 3.13 -12.34 1.34
CA ALA A 98 1.78 -12.08 0.88
C ALA A 98 1.43 -12.86 -0.40
N ARG A 99 2.37 -12.95 -1.35
CA ARG A 99 2.19 -13.74 -2.57
C ARG A 99 2.09 -15.24 -2.29
N ALA A 100 2.89 -15.75 -1.35
CA ALA A 100 2.96 -17.18 -1.04
C ALA A 100 1.76 -17.69 -0.22
N THR A 101 1.07 -16.81 0.49
CA THR A 101 -0.07 -17.16 1.36
C THR A 101 -1.43 -16.98 0.66
N LYS A 102 -1.40 -16.69 -0.64
CA LYS A 102 -2.59 -16.50 -1.48
C LYS A 102 -3.13 -17.81 -2.02
#